data_AF-A0A839V9B0-F1
#
_entry.id   AF-A0A839V9B0-F1
#
_cell.length_a   1.000
_cell.length_b   1.000
_cell.length_c   1.000
_cell.angle_alpha   90.00
_cell.angle_beta   90.00
_cell.angle_gamma   90.00
#
_symmetry.space_group_name_H-M   'P 1'
#
loop_
_entity.id
_entity.type
_entity.pdbx_description
1 polymer ?
#
loop_
_entity_poly.entity_id
_entity_poly.type
_entity_poly.pdbx_seq_one_letter_code
_entity_poly.pdbx_strand_id
1 'polypeptide(L)' 'MPKTGPKQARVEPIHEAEDMNLPVIGWHVIDETDPGNEIVVSEHDTEAEAIRAAEEYEQREE' A
#
# COMPACT_ATOMS: atom_id res chain seq x y z
N MET A 1 -10.17 -19.04 11.85
CA MET A 1 -10.20 -17.78 12.62
C MET A 1 -10.50 -16.69 11.61
N PRO A 2 -11.57 -15.90 11.76
CA PRO A 2 -11.83 -14.78 10.84
C PRO A 2 -10.64 -13.81 10.92
N LYS A 3 -10.21 -13.32 9.76
CA LYS A 3 -8.98 -12.54 9.60
C LYS A 3 -9.04 -11.26 10.43
N THR A 4 -7.92 -10.96 11.05
CA THR A 4 -7.77 -10.08 12.19
C THR A 4 -7.79 -8.60 11.76
N GLY A 5 -8.73 -7.80 12.26
CA GLY A 5 -8.68 -6.33 12.19
C GLY A 5 -9.46 -5.66 11.04
N PRO A 6 -9.72 -4.34 11.14
CA PRO A 6 -10.23 -3.54 10.02
C PRO A 6 -9.22 -3.57 8.87
N LYS A 7 -9.67 -3.36 7.63
CA LYS A 7 -8.76 -3.24 6.48
C LYS A 7 -7.75 -2.13 6.75
N GLN A 8 -6.47 -2.43 6.60
CA GLN A 8 -5.39 -1.48 6.76
C GLN A 8 -4.49 -1.52 5.52
N ALA A 9 -4.12 -0.35 5.02
CA ALA A 9 -3.22 -0.23 3.88
C ALA A 9 -2.08 0.75 4.16
N ARG A 10 -0.86 0.36 3.80
CA ARG A 10 0.33 1.21 3.83
C ARG A 10 0.70 1.65 2.42
N VAL A 11 1.17 2.89 2.29
CA VAL A 11 1.76 3.40 1.04
C VAL A 11 3.28 3.32 1.15
N GLU A 12 3.93 2.70 0.16
CA GLU A 12 5.39 2.57 0.09
C GLU A 12 5.96 3.13 -1.23
N PRO A 13 7.07 3.88 -1.18
CA PRO A 13 7.71 4.36 -2.40
C PRO A 13 8.45 3.23 -3.14
N ILE A 14 8.37 3.27 -4.47
CA ILE A 14 9.10 2.38 -5.37
C ILE A 14 10.33 3.13 -5.87
N HIS A 15 11.48 2.48 -5.77
CA HIS A 15 12.75 2.97 -6.28
C HIS A 15 13.23 2.04 -7.41
N GLU A 16 13.94 2.59 -8.41
CA GLU A 16 14.44 1.82 -9.57
C GLU A 16 15.40 0.67 -9.18
N ALA A 17 16.01 0.77 -8.00
CA ALA A 17 16.76 -0.28 -7.33
C ALA A 17 16.44 -0.24 -5.82
N GLU A 18 16.90 -1.22 -5.04
CA GLU A 18 16.75 -1.25 -3.57
C GLU A 18 17.49 -0.10 -2.84
N ASP A 19 17.99 0.90 -3.56
CA ASP A 19 18.67 2.07 -3.01
C ASP A 19 17.66 3.19 -2.71
N MET A 20 17.39 3.40 -1.42
CA MET A 20 16.48 4.44 -0.91
C MET A 20 16.94 5.88 -1.21
N ASN A 21 18.16 6.09 -1.70
CA ASN A 21 18.64 7.41 -2.13
C ASN A 21 18.26 7.74 -3.58
N LEU A 22 17.75 6.77 -4.34
CA LEU A 22 17.30 6.98 -5.71
C LEU A 22 15.94 7.69 -5.75
N PRO A 23 15.63 8.41 -6.84
CA PRO A 23 14.32 9.03 -6.99
C PRO A 23 13.20 7.98 -6.91
N VAL A 24 12.08 8.39 -6.31
CA VAL A 24 10.85 7.60 -6.31
C VAL A 24 10.31 7.56 -7.73
N ILE A 25 10.09 6.36 -8.26
CA ILE A 25 9.55 6.11 -9.60
C ILE A 25 8.07 5.71 -9.58
N GLY A 26 7.52 5.43 -8.40
CA GLY A 26 6.12 5.07 -8.21
C GLY A 26 5.81 4.78 -6.74
N TRP A 27 4.59 4.34 -6.46
CA TRP A 27 4.09 4.10 -5.12
C TRP A 27 3.23 2.85 -5.07
N HIS A 28 3.55 1.93 -4.16
CA HIS A 28 2.72 0.77 -3.85
C HIS A 28 1.72 1.08 -2.75
N VAL A 29 0.51 0.55 -2.90
CA VAL A 29 -0.46 0.39 -1.82
C VAL A 29 -0.41 -1.08 -1.40
N ILE A 30 -0.11 -1.32 -0.14
CA ILE A 30 0.10 -2.65 0.44
C ILE A 30 -0.98 -2.90 1.47
N ASP A 31 -1.74 -3.98 1.31
CA ASP A 31 -2.65 -4.47 2.34
C ASP A 31 -1.83 -5.10 3.48
N GLU A 32 -1.91 -4.49 4.66
CA GLU A 32 -1.27 -4.96 5.89
C GLU A 32 -2.28 -5.44 6.94
N THR A 33 -3.53 -5.70 6.53
CA THR A 33 -4.59 -6.24 7.40
C THR A 33 -4.13 -7.54 8.08
N ASP A 34 -3.39 -8.38 7.36
CA ASP A 34 -2.72 -9.55 7.92
C ASP A 34 -1.20 -9.30 7.96
N PRO A 35 -0.60 -9.05 9.14
CA PRO A 35 0.83 -8.76 9.25
C PRO A 35 1.71 -9.95 8.85
N GLY A 36 1.15 -11.16 8.73
CA GLY A 36 1.86 -12.32 8.19
C GLY A 36 1.75 -12.46 6.66
N ASN A 37 0.97 -11.61 6.01
CA ASN A 37 0.65 -11.69 4.59
C ASN A 37 0.39 -10.29 4.00
N GLU A 38 1.42 -9.45 4.02
CA GLU A 38 1.43 -8.17 3.33
C GLU A 38 1.42 -8.41 1.81
N ILE A 39 0.49 -7.77 1.09
CA ILE A 39 0.38 -7.90 -0.38
C ILE A 39 0.21 -6.54 -1.04
N VAL A 40 0.88 -6.35 -2.19
CA VAL A 40 0.66 -5.16 -3.02
C VAL A 40 -0.71 -5.28 -3.68
N VAL A 41 -1.61 -4.32 -3.40
CA VAL A 41 -2.96 -4.28 -3.97
C VAL A 41 -3.09 -3.30 -5.13
N SER A 42 -2.23 -2.28 -5.21
CA SER A 42 -2.16 -1.37 -6.37
C SER A 42 -0.83 -0.61 -6.44
N GLU A 43 -0.53 -0.06 -7.62
CA GLU A 43 0.64 0.76 -7.92
C GLU A 43 0.19 2.06 -8.61
N HIS A 44 0.81 3.19 -8.26
CA HIS A 44 0.48 4.51 -8.78
C HIS A 44 1.74 5.35 -9.06
N ASP A 45 1.64 6.28 -10.01
CA ASP A 45 2.75 7.17 -10.36
C ASP A 45 2.97 8.27 -9.30
N THR A 46 1.92 8.66 -8.57
CA THR A 46 1.97 9.75 -7.60
C THR A 46 1.57 9.30 -6.19
N GLU A 47 2.19 9.90 -5.18
CA GLU A 47 1.90 9.65 -3.76
C GLU A 47 0.44 9.94 -3.43
N ALA A 48 -0.10 11.03 -3.98
CA ALA A 48 -1.48 11.44 -3.75
C ALA A 48 -2.52 10.47 -4.35
N GLU A 49 -2.17 9.74 -5.42
CA GLU A 49 -3.02 8.66 -5.94
C GLU A 49 -2.96 7.42 -5.05
N ALA A 50 -1.75 7.04 -4.62
CA ALA A 50 -1.56 5.91 -3.71
C ALA A 50 -2.25 6.13 -2.35
N ILE A 51 -2.14 7.32 -1.76
CA ILE A 51 -2.83 7.67 -0.50
C ILE A 51 -4.35 7.56 -0.67
N ARG A 52 -4.93 8.14 -1.72
CA ARG A 52 -6.37 8.04 -1.97
C ARG A 52 -6.82 6.58 -2.14
N ALA A 53 -6.05 5.79 -2.88
CA ALA A 53 -6.34 4.38 -3.07
C ALA A 53 -6.24 3.57 -1.76
N ALA A 54 -5.28 3.90 -0.88
CA ALA A 54 -5.17 3.31 0.45
C ALA A 54 -6.38 3.67 1.32
N GLU A 55 -6.76 4.96 1.39
CA GLU A 55 -7.93 5.42 2.13
C GLU A 55 -9.23 4.76 1.62
N GLU A 56 -9.39 4.62 0.31
CA GLU A 56 -10.53 3.92 -0.31
C GLU A 56 -10.53 2.42 0.03
N TYR A 57 -9.36 1.79 0.09
CA TYR A 57 -9.22 0.39 0.47
C TYR A 57 -9.68 0.15 1.91
N GLU A 58 -9.26 1.01 2.84
CA GLU A 58 -9.61 0.93 4.26
C GLU A 58 -11.10 1.24 4.50
N GLN A 59 -11.66 2.20 3.78
CA GLN A 59 -13.09 2.56 3.88
C GLN A 59 -14.03 1.55 3.24
N ARG A 60 -13.51 0.59 2.48
CA ARG A 60 -14.33 -0.45 1.84
C ARG A 60 -14.81 -1.44 2.89
N GLU A 61 -15.88 -1.09 3.61
CA GLU A 61 -16.65 -2.04 4.41
C GLU A 61 -17.12 -3.19 3.49
N GLU A 62 -16.99 -4.43 3.98
CA GLU A 62 -17.39 -5.64 3.25
C GLU A 62 -18.92 -5.82 3.26
#